data_AF-A0A430AFU8-F1
#
_entry.id   AF-A0A430AFU8-F1
#
_cell.length_a   1.000
_cell.length_b   1.000
_cell.length_c   1.000
_cell.angle_alpha   90.00
_cell.angle_beta   90.00
_cell.angle_gamma   90.00
#
_symmetry.space_group_name_H-M   'P 1'
#
loop_
_entity.id
_entity.type
_entity.pdbx_description
1 polymer ?
#
loop_
_entity_poly.entity_id
_entity_poly.type
_entity_poly.pdbx_seq_one_letter_code
_entity_poly.pdbx_strand_id
1 'polypeptide(L)'
;MSDYIYIHLDNMTNAVLSDGLTNLDFSHSIVQRPKNLLLLDPNCEEGEYEPHTGLKIIREPEEIEQYFLYISKKREPQIKWIDFNELALVKQLTPMEISELLYFGHMRTQLHSPFFYKLQNNYVFFETDRLTKVYYRHLEEFYLTIGGKITRLVLEKLNNKKSFFKRAIPVEPVPLEIVKELHAVFQEGIVLSFKQEEIVNKTYTIPIYVVEDRLREAREQRYTEEMKIASLVYNTSKKTWHFFEDELN
;
A
#
# COMPACT_ATOMS: atom_id res chain seq x y z
N MET A 1 11.86 4.41 -12.20
CA MET A 1 10.42 4.74 -12.16
C MET A 1 9.69 3.42 -12.27
N SER A 2 8.69 3.14 -11.43
CA SER A 2 8.01 1.83 -11.53
C SER A 2 7.07 1.86 -12.73
N ASP A 3 7.26 0.95 -13.68
CA ASP A 3 6.39 0.82 -14.85
C ASP A 3 5.19 -0.09 -14.58
N TYR A 4 5.05 -0.58 -13.34
CA TYR A 4 3.94 -1.39 -12.91
C TYR A 4 3.67 -1.25 -11.40
N ILE A 5 2.48 -1.68 -10.97
CA ILE A 5 2.16 -1.96 -9.57
C ILE A 5 1.49 -3.34 -9.54
N TYR A 6 2.00 -4.25 -8.71
CA TYR A 6 1.31 -5.51 -8.39
C TYR A 6 0.48 -5.34 -7.12
N ILE A 7 -0.73 -5.92 -7.09
CA ILE A 7 -1.63 -5.90 -5.94
C ILE A 7 -2.35 -7.24 -5.84
N HIS A 8 -2.41 -7.80 -4.64
CA HIS A 8 -3.26 -8.92 -4.28
C HIS A 8 -3.93 -8.66 -2.92
N LEU A 9 -5.26 -8.65 -2.91
CA LEU A 9 -6.10 -8.44 -1.73
C LEU A 9 -6.65 -9.79 -1.21
N ASP A 10 -6.24 -10.16 -0.01
CA ASP A 10 -6.89 -11.22 0.76
C ASP A 10 -8.07 -10.62 1.54
N ASN A 11 -9.29 -10.87 1.05
CA ASN A 11 -10.53 -10.35 1.62
C ASN A 11 -10.93 -11.06 2.93
N MET A 12 -10.34 -12.21 3.26
CA MET A 12 -10.60 -12.89 4.54
C MET A 12 -9.88 -12.20 5.69
N THR A 13 -8.73 -11.62 5.42
CA THR A 13 -7.86 -11.00 6.43
C THR A 13 -7.70 -9.49 6.25
N ASN A 14 -8.29 -8.92 5.20
CA ASN A 14 -8.08 -7.56 4.71
C ASN A 14 -6.59 -7.22 4.56
N ALA A 15 -5.80 -8.19 4.11
CA ALA A 15 -4.38 -8.02 3.85
C ALA A 15 -4.17 -7.69 2.38
N VAL A 16 -3.46 -6.59 2.11
CA VAL A 16 -3.04 -6.21 0.77
C VAL A 16 -1.55 -6.48 0.65
N LEU A 17 -1.18 -7.39 -0.25
CA LEU A 17 0.19 -7.59 -0.69
C LEU A 17 0.42 -6.78 -1.97
N SER A 18 1.54 -6.06 -2.03
CA SER A 18 1.84 -5.21 -3.18
C SER A 18 3.33 -5.13 -3.51
N ASP A 19 3.62 -4.93 -4.79
CA ASP A 19 4.94 -4.52 -5.30
C ASP A 19 4.74 -3.15 -5.97
N GLY A 20 5.39 -2.11 -5.45
CA GLY A 20 5.26 -0.73 -5.93
C GLY A 20 4.45 0.24 -5.06
N LEU A 21 3.80 -0.24 -3.99
CA LEU A 21 3.32 0.61 -2.88
C LEU A 21 4.30 0.53 -1.71
N THR A 22 4.69 1.68 -1.16
CA THR A 22 5.67 1.75 -0.05
C THR A 22 5.11 2.48 1.16
N ASN A 23 5.85 2.51 2.27
CA ASN A 23 5.52 3.32 3.44
C ASN A 23 5.28 4.80 3.09
N LEU A 24 5.97 5.37 2.10
CA LEU A 24 5.72 6.74 1.65
C LEU A 24 4.35 6.91 1.00
N ASP A 25 3.89 5.91 0.25
CA ASP A 25 2.56 5.96 -0.36
C ASP A 25 1.49 5.84 0.72
N PHE A 26 1.68 4.90 1.65
CA PHE A 26 0.83 4.74 2.82
C PHE A 26 0.75 6.03 3.66
N SER A 27 1.90 6.55 4.09
CA SER A 27 1.98 7.72 4.97
C SER A 27 1.53 9.01 4.29
N HIS A 28 1.45 9.12 2.97
CA HIS A 28 0.89 10.30 2.33
C HIS A 28 -0.63 10.23 2.13
N SER A 29 -1.22 9.03 2.10
CA SER A 29 -2.59 8.84 1.66
C SER A 29 -3.58 8.47 2.76
N ILE A 30 -3.13 7.89 3.88
CA ILE A 30 -4.04 7.51 4.97
C ILE A 30 -4.71 8.72 5.62
N VAL A 31 -5.98 8.55 5.94
CA VAL A 31 -6.81 9.51 6.68
C VAL A 31 -6.75 9.22 8.16
N GLN A 32 -6.99 7.97 8.56
CA GLN A 32 -6.80 7.55 9.95
C GLN A 32 -5.32 7.35 10.25
N ARG A 33 -4.67 8.40 10.74
CA ARG A 33 -3.26 8.38 11.15
C ARG A 33 -3.07 7.52 12.41
N PRO A 34 -2.08 6.62 12.45
CA PRO A 34 -1.73 5.93 13.69
C PRO A 34 -1.22 6.94 14.73
N LYS A 35 -1.61 6.76 15.99
CA LYS A 35 -1.19 7.62 17.10
C LYS A 35 0.00 7.09 17.89
N ASN A 36 0.15 5.77 17.91
CA ASN A 36 1.27 5.07 18.50
C ASN A 36 1.59 3.85 17.66
N LEU A 37 2.87 3.48 17.61
CA LEU A 37 3.36 2.29 16.91
C LEU A 37 4.07 1.38 17.90
N LEU A 38 3.78 0.10 17.83
CA LEU A 38 4.58 -0.97 18.44
C LEU A 38 5.43 -1.59 17.33
N LEU A 39 6.74 -1.48 17.46
CA LEU A 39 7.70 -1.96 16.48
C LEU A 39 7.88 -3.46 16.66
N LEU A 40 7.59 -4.22 15.61
CA LEU A 40 7.62 -5.69 15.63
C LEU A 40 9.04 -6.23 15.34
N ASP A 41 10.03 -5.34 15.18
CA ASP A 41 11.44 -5.70 15.17
C ASP A 41 12.04 -5.62 16.57
N PRO A 42 12.38 -6.76 17.22
CA PRO A 42 13.02 -6.73 18.52
C PRO A 42 14.41 -6.07 18.47
N ASN A 43 15.04 -5.98 17.29
CA ASN A 43 16.34 -5.35 17.10
C ASN A 43 16.25 -3.87 16.68
N CYS A 44 15.05 -3.28 16.64
CA CYS A 44 14.92 -1.89 16.24
C CYS A 44 15.74 -0.99 17.17
N GLU A 45 16.48 -0.03 16.65
CA GLU A 45 17.19 0.98 17.46
C GLU A 45 16.29 2.16 17.84
N GLU A 46 15.25 2.42 17.04
CA GLU A 46 14.32 3.54 17.20
C GLU A 46 13.24 3.27 18.25
N GLY A 47 12.78 4.33 18.91
CA GLY A 47 11.67 4.28 19.87
C GLY A 47 12.08 3.94 21.31
N GLU A 48 11.09 4.06 22.21
CA GLU A 48 11.20 3.78 23.63
C GLU A 48 11.01 2.27 23.89
N TYR A 49 11.80 1.69 24.78
CA TYR A 49 11.64 0.29 25.18
C TYR A 49 10.43 0.12 26.12
N GLU A 50 9.50 -0.77 25.77
CA GLU A 50 8.33 -1.11 26.58
C GLU A 50 8.60 -2.43 27.35
N PRO A 51 8.75 -2.40 28.69
CA PRO A 51 9.22 -3.56 29.45
C PRO A 51 8.28 -4.76 29.48
N HIS A 52 6.96 -4.55 29.33
CA HIS A 52 5.98 -5.64 29.44
C HIS A 52 6.00 -6.56 28.21
N THR A 53 6.08 -5.96 27.03
CA THR A 53 6.16 -6.66 25.73
C THR A 53 7.60 -7.01 25.33
N GLY A 54 8.58 -6.26 25.83
CA GLY A 54 9.98 -6.38 25.40
C GLY A 54 10.24 -5.82 24.00
N LEU A 55 9.30 -5.04 23.46
CA LEU A 55 9.36 -4.41 22.14
C LEU A 55 9.54 -2.90 22.28
N LYS A 56 9.87 -2.24 21.16
CA LYS A 56 9.95 -0.78 21.12
C LYS A 56 8.65 -0.14 20.70
N ILE A 57 8.37 1.04 21.22
CA ILE A 57 7.21 1.85 20.89
C ILE A 57 7.63 3.24 20.41
N ILE A 58 6.84 3.81 19.51
CA ILE A 58 6.91 5.21 19.10
C ILE A 58 5.55 5.82 19.43
N ARG A 59 5.54 6.97 20.08
CA ARG A 59 4.31 7.57 20.60
C ARG A 59 4.17 9.00 20.12
N GLU A 60 2.93 9.45 20.07
CA GLU A 60 2.56 10.77 19.58
C GLU A 60 2.72 10.93 18.05
N PRO A 61 1.83 11.71 17.40
CA PRO A 61 1.88 11.90 15.96
C PRO A 61 3.21 12.46 15.43
N GLU A 62 3.85 13.37 16.17
CA GLU A 62 5.08 14.02 15.72
C GLU A 62 6.27 13.05 15.62
N GLU A 63 6.42 12.13 16.58
CA GLU A 63 7.50 11.12 16.54
C GLU A 63 7.23 10.09 15.43
N ILE A 64 5.97 9.76 15.18
CA ILE A 64 5.58 8.84 14.10
C ILE A 64 5.92 9.44 12.73
N GLU A 65 5.60 10.71 12.50
CA GLU A 65 5.94 11.37 11.24
C GLU A 65 7.47 11.46 11.05
N GLN A 66 8.22 11.71 12.13
CA GLN A 66 9.69 11.64 12.09
C GLN A 66 10.20 10.24 11.74
N TYR A 67 9.61 9.20 12.33
CA TYR A 67 9.93 7.81 12.03
C TYR A 67 9.63 7.45 10.57
N PHE A 68 8.46 7.83 10.05
CA PHE A 68 8.10 7.61 8.64
C PHE A 68 9.05 8.31 7.67
N LEU A 69 9.50 9.53 7.99
CA LEU A 69 10.52 10.24 7.22
C LEU A 69 11.92 9.61 7.35
N TYR A 70 12.24 9.04 8.50
CA TYR A 70 13.50 8.36 8.75
C TYR A 70 13.61 7.07 7.91
N ILE A 71 12.61 6.18 8.01
CA ILE A 71 12.61 4.90 7.30
C ILE A 71 12.55 5.09 5.79
N SER A 72 11.90 6.16 5.31
CA SER A 72 11.88 6.49 3.88
C SER A 72 13.24 6.96 3.34
N LYS A 73 14.11 7.54 4.19
CA LYS A 73 15.43 8.05 3.80
C LYS A 73 16.52 6.99 3.90
N LYS A 74 16.57 6.25 5.00
CA LYS A 74 17.64 5.27 5.25
C LYS A 74 17.49 3.99 4.44
N ARG A 75 16.32 3.73 3.85
CA ARG A 75 15.96 2.44 3.23
C ARG A 75 16.25 1.31 4.21
N GLU A 76 15.57 1.36 5.35
CA GLU A 76 15.61 0.25 6.30
C GLU A 76 15.26 -1.04 5.55
N PRO A 77 16.03 -2.13 5.73
CA PRO A 77 15.86 -3.35 4.93
C PRO A 77 14.48 -3.97 5.14
N GLN A 78 13.90 -3.74 6.32
CA GLN A 78 12.59 -4.18 6.70
C GLN A 78 11.93 -3.18 7.64
N ILE A 79 10.64 -2.92 7.41
CA ILE A 79 9.80 -2.11 8.29
C ILE A 79 8.70 -3.05 8.77
N LYS A 80 8.49 -3.12 10.09
CA LYS A 80 7.40 -3.91 10.67
C LYS A 80 6.86 -3.28 11.93
N TRP A 81 5.59 -2.91 11.91
CA TRP A 81 4.93 -2.27 13.04
C TRP A 81 3.42 -2.58 13.05
N ILE A 82 2.82 -2.43 14.23
CA ILE A 82 1.38 -2.46 14.47
C ILE A 82 1.01 -1.19 15.23
N ASP A 83 -0.08 -0.52 14.86
CA ASP A 83 -0.52 0.65 15.61
C ASP A 83 -1.24 0.25 16.90
N PHE A 84 -1.33 1.16 17.86
CA PHE A 84 -2.17 0.96 19.04
C PHE A 84 -2.73 2.27 19.58
N ASN A 85 -3.86 2.18 20.27
CA ASN A 85 -4.55 3.37 20.79
C ASN A 85 -4.04 3.80 22.18
N GLU A 86 -3.92 2.87 23.13
CA GLU A 86 -3.61 3.19 24.53
C GLU A 86 -2.48 2.33 25.11
N LEU A 87 -1.41 2.98 25.60
CA LEU A 87 -0.28 2.29 26.24
C LEU A 87 -0.68 1.48 27.48
N ALA A 88 -1.72 1.93 28.22
CA ALA A 88 -2.22 1.22 29.39
C ALA A 88 -2.75 -0.18 29.05
N LEU A 89 -3.30 -0.37 27.84
CA LEU A 89 -3.80 -1.66 27.38
C LEU A 89 -2.68 -2.55 26.81
N VAL A 90 -1.63 -1.95 26.23
CA VAL A 90 -0.40 -2.69 25.84
C VAL A 90 0.22 -3.38 27.07
N LYS A 91 0.29 -2.67 28.20
CA LYS A 91 0.81 -3.21 29.48
C LYS A 91 -0.07 -4.30 30.11
N GLN A 92 -1.24 -4.58 29.52
CA GLN A 92 -2.17 -5.61 29.97
C GLN A 92 -2.24 -6.78 28.98
N LEU A 93 -1.44 -6.78 27.92
CA LEU A 93 -1.35 -7.92 27.00
C LEU A 93 -0.97 -9.18 27.78
N THR A 94 -1.66 -10.28 27.51
CA THR A 94 -1.35 -11.57 28.10
C THR A 94 -0.07 -12.15 27.46
N PRO A 95 0.61 -13.10 28.12
CA PRO A 95 1.72 -13.81 27.50
C PRO A 95 1.36 -14.43 26.15
N MET A 96 0.11 -14.89 25.99
CA MET A 96 -0.39 -15.40 24.70
C MET A 96 -0.42 -14.29 23.63
N GLU A 97 -1.06 -13.15 23.90
CA GLU A 97 -1.13 -12.02 22.96
C GLU A 97 0.27 -11.48 22.60
N ILE A 98 1.19 -11.44 23.56
CA ILE A 98 2.61 -11.10 23.30
C ILE A 98 3.26 -12.14 22.38
N SER A 99 3.06 -13.44 22.64
CA SER A 99 3.60 -14.48 21.76
C SER A 99 3.05 -14.40 20.33
N GLU A 100 1.79 -14.01 20.17
CA GLU A 100 1.17 -13.79 18.87
C GLU A 100 1.79 -12.58 18.15
N LEU A 101 2.06 -11.48 18.84
CA LEU A 101 2.76 -10.31 18.28
C LEU A 101 4.19 -10.67 17.83
N LEU A 102 4.91 -11.45 18.63
CA LEU A 102 6.25 -11.92 18.29
C LEU A 102 6.23 -12.85 17.07
N TYR A 103 5.27 -13.80 17.03
CA TYR A 103 5.06 -14.64 15.85
C TYR A 103 4.72 -13.79 14.63
N PHE A 104 3.83 -12.81 14.78
CA PHE A 104 3.40 -11.95 13.68
C PHE A 104 4.57 -11.14 13.11
N GLY A 105 5.40 -10.56 13.99
CA GLY A 105 6.62 -9.85 13.61
C GLY A 105 7.69 -10.73 12.97
N HIS A 106 7.78 -12.01 13.35
CA HIS A 106 8.76 -12.95 12.82
C HIS A 106 8.33 -13.54 11.47
N MET A 107 7.09 -14.07 11.44
CA MET A 107 6.55 -14.81 10.30
C MET A 107 5.85 -13.92 9.27
N ARG A 108 5.54 -12.66 9.60
CA ARG A 108 4.76 -11.71 8.76
C ARG A 108 3.38 -12.27 8.37
N THR A 109 2.85 -13.11 9.26
CA THR A 109 1.51 -13.68 9.16
C THR A 109 0.96 -13.89 10.57
N GLN A 110 -0.34 -13.76 10.70
CA GLN A 110 -1.09 -13.88 11.94
C GLN A 110 -1.42 -15.34 12.23
N LEU A 111 -1.54 -15.71 13.51
CA LEU A 111 -2.12 -17.00 13.93
C LEU A 111 -3.65 -16.94 13.96
N HIS A 112 -4.20 -15.81 14.36
CA HIS A 112 -5.64 -15.56 14.47
C HIS A 112 -6.03 -14.28 13.72
N SER A 113 -6.76 -13.36 14.35
CA SER A 113 -7.05 -12.05 13.79
C SER A 113 -5.77 -11.20 13.75
N PRO A 114 -5.52 -10.42 12.68
CA PRO A 114 -4.46 -9.41 12.68
C PRO A 114 -4.83 -8.17 13.54
N PHE A 115 -6.06 -8.11 14.04
CA PHE A 115 -6.61 -7.02 14.84
C PHE A 115 -6.81 -7.45 16.29
N PHE A 116 -5.96 -6.92 17.17
CA PHE A 116 -5.94 -7.20 18.60
C PHE A 116 -6.91 -6.29 19.33
N TYR A 117 -7.75 -6.88 20.19
CA TYR A 117 -8.73 -6.13 20.96
C TYR A 117 -8.09 -5.10 21.91
N LYS A 118 -7.01 -5.44 22.61
CA LYS A 118 -6.35 -4.49 23.53
C LYS A 118 -5.60 -3.38 22.81
N LEU A 119 -5.02 -3.67 21.64
CA LEU A 119 -4.32 -2.65 20.87
C LEU A 119 -5.30 -1.68 20.20
N GLN A 120 -6.50 -2.17 19.84
CA GLN A 120 -7.45 -1.43 18.99
C GLN A 120 -6.76 -0.94 17.69
N ASN A 121 -5.86 -1.76 17.15
CA ASN A 121 -5.02 -1.43 16.00
C ASN A 121 -5.85 -1.33 14.71
N ASN A 122 -5.59 -0.35 13.86
CA ASN A 122 -6.20 -0.22 12.54
C ASN A 122 -5.34 -0.81 11.43
N TYR A 123 -4.04 -0.92 11.68
CA TYR A 123 -3.06 -1.35 10.69
C TYR A 123 -2.06 -2.33 11.28
N VAL A 124 -1.59 -3.24 10.42
CA VAL A 124 -0.33 -3.95 10.64
C VAL A 124 0.45 -3.83 9.36
N PHE A 125 1.67 -3.30 9.44
CA PHE A 125 2.46 -2.92 8.28
C PHE A 125 3.73 -3.75 8.23
N PHE A 126 3.99 -4.36 7.08
CA PHE A 126 5.23 -5.06 6.77
C PHE A 126 5.74 -4.58 5.43
N GLU A 127 6.96 -4.05 5.40
CA GLU A 127 7.65 -3.73 4.16
C GLU A 127 9.04 -4.36 4.17
N THR A 128 9.44 -4.81 3.00
CA THR A 128 10.77 -5.30 2.68
C THR A 128 11.26 -4.52 1.47
N ASP A 129 12.51 -4.69 1.07
CA ASP A 129 13.07 -4.08 -0.15
C ASP A 129 12.21 -4.25 -1.43
N ARG A 130 11.27 -5.21 -1.46
CA ARG A 130 10.53 -5.60 -2.67
C ARG A 130 9.03 -5.69 -2.53
N LEU A 131 8.51 -5.89 -1.32
CA LEU A 131 7.08 -6.13 -1.10
C LEU A 131 6.61 -5.42 0.14
N THR A 132 5.39 -4.89 0.04
CA THR A 132 4.65 -4.30 1.14
C THR A 132 3.39 -5.09 1.36
N LYS A 133 3.19 -5.56 2.59
CA LYS A 133 1.98 -6.20 3.08
C LYS A 133 1.38 -5.35 4.18
N VAL A 134 0.14 -4.90 4.00
CA VAL A 134 -0.58 -4.11 5.01
C VAL A 134 -1.91 -4.76 5.30
N TYR A 135 -2.21 -4.93 6.58
CA TYR A 135 -3.52 -5.32 7.06
C TYR A 135 -4.31 -4.06 7.37
N TYR A 136 -5.52 -3.94 6.82
CA TYR A 136 -6.38 -2.76 7.00
C TYR A 136 -7.64 -3.15 7.76
N ARG A 137 -7.88 -2.53 8.93
CA ARG A 137 -9.17 -2.69 9.62
C ARG A 137 -10.30 -2.14 8.76
N HIS A 138 -10.03 -1.04 8.07
CA HIS A 138 -10.93 -0.38 7.13
C HIS A 138 -10.28 -0.34 5.75
N LEU A 139 -10.75 -1.18 4.83
CA LEU A 139 -10.18 -1.32 3.48
C LEU A 139 -10.27 -0.03 2.63
N GLU A 140 -11.13 0.92 3.02
CA GLU A 140 -11.20 2.24 2.39
C GLU A 140 -9.86 3.00 2.41
N GLU A 141 -9.05 2.82 3.47
CA GLU A 141 -7.71 3.42 3.58
C GLU A 141 -6.75 2.88 2.50
N PHE A 142 -6.90 1.60 2.12
CA PHE A 142 -6.18 1.04 0.99
C PHE A 142 -6.61 1.69 -0.32
N TYR A 143 -7.91 1.86 -0.56
CA TYR A 143 -8.41 2.48 -1.79
C TYR A 143 -7.92 3.92 -1.97
N LEU A 144 -7.85 4.68 -0.88
CA LEU A 144 -7.25 6.01 -0.89
C LEU A 144 -5.76 5.96 -1.23
N THR A 145 -5.03 4.99 -0.65
CA THR A 145 -3.60 4.78 -0.91
C THR A 145 -3.31 4.47 -2.38
N ILE A 146 -4.00 3.48 -2.96
CA ILE A 146 -3.77 3.12 -4.36
C ILE A 146 -4.26 4.21 -5.33
N GLY A 147 -5.38 4.87 -5.04
CA GLY A 147 -5.88 6.00 -5.83
C GLY A 147 -4.88 7.16 -5.86
N GLY A 148 -4.31 7.51 -4.71
CA GLY A 148 -3.25 8.51 -4.60
C GLY A 148 -1.99 8.12 -5.39
N LYS A 149 -1.57 6.86 -5.28
CA LYS A 149 -0.43 6.33 -6.04
C LYS A 149 -0.64 6.40 -7.56
N ILE A 150 -1.78 5.92 -8.05
CA ILE A 150 -2.12 5.94 -9.48
C ILE A 150 -2.09 7.38 -10.01
N THR A 151 -2.75 8.29 -9.29
CA THR A 151 -2.79 9.72 -9.63
C THR A 151 -1.38 10.28 -9.76
N ARG A 152 -0.51 10.01 -8.78
CA ARG A 152 0.87 10.47 -8.77
C ARG A 152 1.68 9.89 -9.93
N LEU A 153 1.60 8.59 -10.19
CA LEU A 153 2.33 7.96 -11.30
C LEU A 153 1.90 8.52 -12.65
N VAL A 154 0.59 8.73 -12.87
CA VAL A 154 0.10 9.35 -14.12
C VAL A 154 0.54 10.80 -14.22
N LEU A 155 0.48 11.58 -13.14
CA LEU A 155 0.99 12.95 -13.11
C LEU A 155 2.47 13.00 -13.49
N GLU A 156 3.29 12.12 -12.91
CA GLU A 156 4.71 12.02 -13.22
C GLU A 156 4.93 11.59 -14.68
N LYS A 157 4.26 10.55 -15.17
CA LYS A 157 4.38 10.08 -16.57
C LYS A 157 3.98 11.15 -17.59
N LEU A 158 2.87 11.84 -17.39
CA LEU A 158 2.39 12.90 -18.30
C LEU A 158 3.25 14.17 -18.31
N ASN A 159 4.07 14.36 -17.28
CA ASN A 159 4.96 15.51 -17.17
C ASN A 159 6.44 15.14 -17.30
N ASN A 160 6.75 13.85 -17.42
CA ASN A 160 8.09 13.38 -17.71
C ASN A 160 8.55 13.90 -19.09
N LYS A 161 9.85 14.19 -19.23
CA LYS A 161 10.48 14.67 -20.48
C LYS A 161 9.97 16.03 -21.02
N LYS A 162 9.15 16.79 -20.28
CA LYS A 162 8.79 18.16 -20.69
C LYS A 162 9.95 19.12 -20.49
N SER A 163 10.28 19.87 -21.54
CA SER A 163 11.14 21.06 -21.44
C SER A 163 10.56 22.04 -20.42
N PHE A 164 11.42 22.67 -19.61
CA PHE A 164 11.07 23.59 -18.51
C PHE A 164 10.09 24.71 -18.88
N PHE A 165 9.86 24.96 -20.18
CA PHE A 165 8.95 25.98 -20.69
C PHE A 165 7.51 25.50 -20.96
N LYS A 166 7.22 24.19 -20.87
CA LYS A 166 5.85 23.67 -21.06
C LYS A 166 5.10 23.60 -19.74
N ARG A 167 3.86 24.11 -19.72
CA ARG A 167 2.96 24.01 -18.55
C ARG A 167 2.73 22.53 -18.17
N ALA A 168 2.77 22.25 -16.87
CA ALA A 168 2.40 20.95 -16.33
C ALA A 168 0.95 20.61 -16.68
N ILE A 169 0.71 19.35 -17.05
CA ILE A 169 -0.65 18.81 -17.20
C ILE A 169 -1.07 18.38 -15.80
N PRO A 170 -2.10 19.02 -15.20
CA PRO A 170 -2.66 18.54 -13.95
C PRO A 170 -3.40 17.22 -14.18
N VAL A 171 -3.37 16.35 -13.18
CA VAL A 171 -4.12 15.10 -13.16
C VAL A 171 -5.07 15.17 -11.97
N GLU A 172 -6.37 15.06 -12.24
CA GLU A 172 -7.36 14.98 -11.17
C GLU A 172 -7.19 13.66 -10.40
N PRO A 173 -7.46 13.62 -9.09
CA PRO A 173 -7.41 12.39 -8.32
C PRO A 173 -8.33 11.31 -8.91
N VAL A 174 -7.90 10.04 -8.85
CA VAL A 174 -8.79 8.91 -9.15
C VAL A 174 -9.95 8.93 -8.14
N PRO A 175 -11.22 9.01 -8.57
CA PRO A 175 -12.36 8.96 -7.67
C PRO A 175 -12.38 7.65 -6.88
N LEU A 176 -12.73 7.74 -5.59
CA LEU A 176 -12.79 6.58 -4.70
C LEU A 176 -13.73 5.49 -5.23
N GLU A 177 -14.86 5.87 -5.81
CA GLU A 177 -15.83 4.93 -6.37
C GLU A 177 -15.24 4.12 -7.54
N ILE A 178 -14.40 4.72 -8.37
CA ILE A 178 -13.68 4.00 -9.45
C ILE A 178 -12.66 3.02 -8.87
N VAL A 179 -11.98 3.39 -7.77
CA VAL A 179 -11.06 2.45 -7.09
C VAL A 179 -11.84 1.29 -6.44
N LYS A 180 -13.03 1.55 -5.92
CA LYS A 180 -13.91 0.51 -5.36
C LYS A 180 -14.42 -0.46 -6.44
N GLU A 181 -14.66 0.01 -7.66
CA GLU A 181 -14.98 -0.87 -8.81
C GLU A 181 -13.84 -1.88 -9.07
N LEU A 182 -12.59 -1.53 -8.77
CA LEU A 182 -11.44 -2.44 -8.88
C LEU A 182 -11.37 -3.50 -7.76
N HIS A 183 -12.27 -3.49 -6.78
CA HIS A 183 -12.18 -4.39 -5.62
C HIS A 183 -12.12 -5.86 -6.01
N ALA A 184 -13.01 -6.31 -6.92
CA ALA A 184 -13.04 -7.69 -7.36
C ALA A 184 -11.73 -8.08 -8.05
N VAL A 185 -11.19 -7.21 -8.89
CA VAL A 185 -9.93 -7.50 -9.61
C VAL A 185 -8.73 -7.53 -8.67
N PHE A 186 -8.71 -6.77 -7.57
CA PHE A 186 -7.62 -6.87 -6.59
C PHE A 186 -7.53 -8.25 -5.92
N GLN A 187 -8.64 -9.00 -5.82
CA GLN A 187 -8.66 -10.33 -5.23
C GLN A 187 -7.99 -11.38 -6.13
N GLU A 188 -8.02 -11.16 -7.45
CA GLU A 188 -7.44 -12.06 -8.45
C GLU A 188 -5.92 -11.91 -8.59
N GLY A 189 -5.28 -10.98 -7.87
CA GLY A 189 -3.85 -10.70 -8.02
C GLY A 189 -3.53 -10.06 -9.37
N ILE A 190 -3.43 -8.73 -9.40
CA ILE A 190 -3.33 -7.98 -10.66
C ILE A 190 -2.04 -7.18 -10.79
N VAL A 191 -1.75 -6.81 -12.04
CA VAL A 191 -0.75 -5.82 -12.41
C VAL A 191 -1.41 -4.63 -13.11
N LEU A 192 -1.21 -3.45 -12.55
CA LEU A 192 -1.47 -2.16 -13.21
C LEU A 192 -0.22 -1.76 -14.01
N SER A 193 -0.33 -1.67 -15.34
CA SER A 193 0.82 -1.37 -16.21
C SER A 193 0.87 0.10 -16.63
N PHE A 194 1.96 0.79 -16.30
CA PHE A 194 2.23 2.20 -16.63
C PHE A 194 3.24 2.35 -17.78
N LYS A 195 3.32 1.34 -18.65
CA LYS A 195 4.22 1.29 -19.82
C LYS A 195 3.89 2.32 -20.90
N GLN A 196 2.66 2.86 -20.92
CA GLN A 196 2.30 3.88 -21.89
C GLN A 196 3.16 5.13 -21.65
N GLU A 197 3.95 5.52 -22.66
CA GLU A 197 4.87 6.66 -22.60
C GLU A 197 4.21 7.96 -23.08
N GLU A 198 3.27 7.89 -24.01
CA GLU A 198 2.64 9.07 -24.63
C GLU A 198 1.11 9.01 -24.53
N ILE A 199 0.46 10.18 -24.56
CA ILE A 199 -1.00 10.28 -24.62
C ILE A 199 -1.45 9.88 -26.04
N VAL A 200 -2.32 8.88 -26.13
CA VAL A 200 -2.94 8.46 -27.40
C VAL A 200 -4.36 8.98 -27.41
N ASN A 201 -4.78 9.69 -28.45
CA ASN A 201 -6.16 10.20 -28.59
C ASN A 201 -6.70 10.95 -27.35
N LYS A 202 -5.85 11.78 -26.71
CA LYS A 202 -6.16 12.52 -25.47
C LYS A 202 -6.38 11.65 -24.23
N THR A 203 -6.10 10.35 -24.31
CA THR A 203 -6.23 9.40 -23.21
C THR A 203 -4.90 8.80 -22.77
N TYR A 204 -4.76 8.58 -21.47
CA TYR A 204 -3.72 7.75 -20.87
C TYR A 204 -4.37 6.47 -20.35
N THR A 205 -3.96 5.32 -20.86
CA THR A 205 -4.55 4.02 -20.54
C THR A 205 -3.58 3.22 -19.66
N ILE A 206 -4.12 2.66 -18.58
CA ILE A 206 -3.43 1.74 -17.68
C ILE A 206 -4.12 0.38 -17.85
N PRO A 207 -3.54 -0.52 -18.65
CA PRO A 207 -4.05 -1.89 -18.76
C PRO A 207 -3.89 -2.63 -17.43
N ILE A 208 -4.87 -3.48 -17.12
CA ILE A 208 -4.94 -4.30 -15.91
C ILE A 208 -4.87 -5.76 -16.31
N TYR A 209 -3.87 -6.47 -15.80
CA TYR A 209 -3.63 -7.89 -16.10
C TYR A 209 -3.83 -8.74 -14.86
N VAL A 210 -4.47 -9.91 -14.98
CA VAL A 210 -4.52 -10.91 -13.91
C VAL A 210 -3.27 -11.77 -13.98
N VAL A 211 -2.56 -11.84 -12.87
CA VAL A 211 -1.35 -12.66 -12.70
C VAL A 211 -1.44 -13.60 -11.49
N GLU A 212 -2.51 -13.53 -10.70
CA GLU A 212 -2.70 -14.34 -9.49
C GLU A 212 -1.56 -14.13 -8.50
N ASP A 213 -1.00 -15.22 -7.95
CA ASP A 213 0.12 -15.20 -7.03
C ASP A 213 1.50 -15.23 -7.75
N ARG A 214 1.52 -15.15 -9.09
CA ARG A 214 2.72 -15.26 -9.93
C ARG A 214 3.54 -13.95 -9.92
N LEU A 215 3.97 -13.54 -8.72
CA LEU A 215 4.80 -12.36 -8.47
C LEU A 215 6.04 -12.26 -9.36
N ARG A 216 6.64 -13.41 -9.70
CA ARG A 216 7.80 -13.44 -10.59
C ARG A 216 7.44 -12.97 -12.00
N GLU A 217 6.29 -13.40 -12.53
CA GLU A 217 5.81 -13.00 -13.86
C GLU A 217 5.42 -11.54 -13.89
N ALA A 218 4.80 -11.04 -12.82
CA ALA A 218 4.54 -9.61 -12.64
C ALA A 218 5.84 -8.78 -12.73
N ARG A 219 6.88 -9.19 -12.00
CA ARG A 219 8.19 -8.52 -11.94
C ARG A 219 8.97 -8.56 -13.24
N GLU A 220 8.99 -9.73 -13.88
CA GLU A 220 9.62 -9.93 -15.18
C GLU A 220 8.75 -9.38 -16.32
N GLN A 221 7.57 -8.81 -15.98
CA GLN A 221 6.58 -8.23 -16.88
C GLN A 221 6.18 -9.16 -18.03
N ARG A 222 6.02 -10.44 -17.69
CA ARG A 222 5.68 -11.54 -18.61
C ARG A 222 4.17 -11.80 -18.72
N TYR A 223 3.36 -10.76 -18.51
CA TYR A 223 1.92 -10.82 -18.75
C TYR A 223 1.61 -10.53 -20.23
N THR A 224 0.67 -11.28 -20.81
CA THR A 224 0.26 -11.19 -22.22
C THR A 224 -1.08 -10.44 -22.35
N GLU A 225 -1.44 -10.04 -23.57
CA GLU A 225 -2.76 -9.42 -23.83
C GLU A 225 -3.93 -10.34 -23.47
N GLU A 226 -3.75 -11.66 -23.52
CA GLU A 226 -4.75 -12.65 -23.09
C GLU A 226 -5.05 -12.58 -21.59
N MET A 227 -4.12 -12.05 -20.79
CA MET A 227 -4.28 -11.85 -19.35
C MET A 227 -4.90 -10.50 -19.01
N LYS A 228 -5.13 -9.64 -20.01
CA LYS A 228 -5.72 -8.31 -19.82
C LYS A 228 -7.23 -8.48 -19.58
N ILE A 229 -7.69 -7.97 -18.46
CA ILE A 229 -9.10 -8.08 -18.06
C ILE A 229 -9.82 -6.74 -18.00
N ALA A 230 -9.08 -5.65 -17.93
CA ALA A 230 -9.65 -4.32 -17.79
C ALA A 230 -8.63 -3.23 -18.13
N SER A 231 -9.12 -1.99 -18.17
CA SER A 231 -8.31 -0.79 -18.35
C SER A 231 -8.83 0.35 -17.49
N LEU A 232 -7.92 1.03 -16.81
CA LEU A 232 -8.20 2.31 -16.17
C LEU A 232 -7.70 3.44 -17.10
N VAL A 233 -8.58 4.35 -17.48
CA VAL A 233 -8.32 5.36 -18.50
C VAL A 233 -8.51 6.77 -17.94
N TYR A 234 -7.51 7.62 -18.12
CA TYR A 234 -7.58 9.04 -17.83
C TYR A 234 -7.75 9.86 -19.11
N ASN A 235 -8.82 10.63 -19.22
CA ASN A 235 -9.04 11.57 -20.32
C ASN A 235 -8.45 12.94 -19.97
N THR A 236 -7.36 13.32 -20.65
CA THR A 236 -6.64 14.58 -20.38
C THR A 236 -7.39 15.85 -20.78
N SER A 237 -8.35 15.75 -21.72
CA SER A 237 -9.16 16.89 -22.14
C SER A 237 -10.36 17.13 -21.22
N LYS A 238 -11.03 16.04 -20.82
CA LYS A 238 -12.18 16.08 -19.90
C LYS A 238 -11.77 16.07 -18.43
N LYS A 239 -10.51 15.72 -18.13
CA LYS A 239 -9.96 15.54 -16.77
C LYS A 239 -10.77 14.55 -15.94
N THR A 240 -11.10 13.41 -16.53
CA THR A 240 -11.96 12.39 -15.93
C THR A 240 -11.32 11.03 -16.03
N TRP A 241 -11.59 10.20 -15.02
CA TRP A 241 -11.20 8.81 -14.97
C TRP A 241 -12.37 7.93 -15.37
N HIS A 242 -12.08 6.83 -16.05
CA HIS A 242 -13.05 5.81 -16.43
C HIS A 242 -12.43 4.44 -16.27
N PHE A 243 -13.21 3.50 -15.75
CA PHE A 243 -12.86 2.09 -15.70
C PHE A 243 -13.64 1.36 -16.80
N PHE A 244 -12.95 0.47 -17.52
CA PHE A 244 -13.51 -0.37 -18.56
C PHE A 244 -13.09 -1.81 -18.30
N GLU A 245 -14.04 -2.69 -18.04
CA GLU A 245 -13.80 -4.13 -18.07
C GLU A 245 -13.74 -4.58 -19.53
N ASP A 246 -12.73 -5.39 -19.88
CA ASP A 246 -12.71 -6.04 -21.18
C ASP A 246 -13.69 -7.23 -21.10
N GLU A 247 -14.74 -7.22 -21.92
CA GLU A 247 -15.61 -8.38 -22.04
C GLU A 247 -14.76 -9.57 -22.56
N LEU A 248 -14.59 -10.59 -21.72
CA LEU A 248 -14.03 -11.87 -22.12
C LEU A 248 -14.92 -12.44 -23.23
N ASN A 249 -14.46 -12.37 -24.48
CA ASN A 249 -15.07 -13.10 -25.61
C ASN A 249 -14.87 -14.61 -25.46
#